data_AF-A0A4U9HCR0-F1
#
_entry.id   AF-A0A4U9HCR0-F1
#
_cell.length_a   1.000
_cell.length_b   1.000
_cell.length_c   1.000
_cell.angle_alpha   90.00
_cell.angle_beta   90.00
_cell.angle_gamma   90.00
#
_symmetry.space_group_name_H-M   'P 1'
#
loop_
_entity.id
_entity.type
_entity.pdbx_description
1 polymer ?
#
loop_
_entity_poly.entity_id
_entity_poly.type
_entity_poly.pdbx_seq_one_letter_code
_entity_poly.pdbx_strand_id
1 'polypeptide(L)' 'MNDAELAVVNAASLMNEERYQRLTQWVEKHYRDRLHARDLADPHLLYEVRQALDELTQILRLGSIYDFQR' A
#
# COMPACT_ATOMS: atom_id res chain seq x y z
N MET A 1 3.37 20.42 -19.17
CA MET A 1 3.86 19.36 -18.27
C MET A 1 5.13 18.84 -18.92
N ASN A 2 6.29 19.16 -18.33
CA ASN A 2 7.61 18.97 -18.97
C ASN A 2 8.18 17.59 -18.59
N ASP A 3 8.84 16.91 -19.52
CA ASP A 3 9.43 15.56 -19.34
C ASP A 3 10.39 15.43 -18.14
N ALA A 4 10.99 16.54 -17.70
CA ALA A 4 11.85 16.59 -16.53
C ALA A 4 11.09 16.39 -15.20
N GLU A 5 9.84 16.87 -15.09
CA GLU A 5 9.01 16.60 -13.91
C GLU A 5 8.45 15.19 -13.92
N LEU A 6 8.26 14.60 -15.11
CA LEU A 6 7.89 13.20 -15.30
C LEU A 6 8.98 12.21 -14.85
N ALA A 7 10.25 12.66 -14.80
CA ALA A 7 11.37 11.88 -14.25
C ALA A 7 11.50 12.01 -12.71
N VAL A 8 10.94 13.07 -12.12
CA VAL A 8 10.91 13.29 -10.67
C VAL A 8 9.66 12.69 -10.04
N VAL A 9 8.54 12.64 -10.77
CA VAL A 9 7.40 11.83 -10.36
C VAL A 9 7.83 10.38 -10.35
N ASN A 10 7.56 9.75 -9.21
CA ASN A 10 7.89 8.37 -9.00
C ASN A 10 7.25 7.54 -10.12
N ALA A 11 8.05 6.86 -10.94
CA ALA A 11 7.54 5.94 -11.95
C ALA A 11 6.71 4.81 -11.31
N ALA A 12 6.85 4.59 -10.00
CA ALA A 12 5.98 3.73 -9.19
C ALA A 12 4.61 4.36 -8.83
N SER A 13 4.37 5.62 -9.20
CA SER A 13 3.05 6.27 -9.20
C SER A 13 2.37 6.24 -10.58
N LEU A 14 3.09 5.96 -11.67
CA LEU A 14 2.50 5.80 -13.01
C LEU A 14 1.74 4.47 -13.14
N MET A 15 0.41 4.50 -13.03
CA MET A 15 -0.43 3.31 -13.05
C MET A 15 -0.22 2.50 -14.34
N ASN A 16 0.27 1.27 -14.20
CA ASN A 16 0.45 0.30 -15.28
C ASN A 16 -0.35 -0.98 -14.97
N GLU A 17 -0.65 -1.78 -15.98
CA GLU A 17 -1.46 -2.99 -15.86
C GLU A 17 -0.87 -4.01 -14.86
N GLU A 18 0.45 -4.22 -14.88
CA GLU A 18 1.16 -5.06 -13.91
C GLU A 18 1.00 -4.54 -12.46
N ARG A 19 1.02 -3.21 -12.28
CA ARG A 19 0.86 -2.60 -10.96
C ARG A 19 -0.58 -2.70 -10.49
N TYR A 20 -1.54 -2.49 -11.38
CA TYR A 20 -2.95 -2.68 -11.08
C TYR A 20 -3.21 -4.13 -10.62
N GLN A 21 -2.64 -5.12 -11.30
CA GLN A 21 -2.76 -6.52 -10.89
C GLN A 21 -2.08 -6.80 -9.53
N ARG A 22 -0.87 -6.28 -9.30
CA ARG A 22 -0.19 -6.43 -7.99
C ARG A 22 -0.98 -5.77 -6.86
N LEU A 23 -1.52 -4.58 -7.09
CA LEU A 23 -2.36 -3.88 -6.10
C LEU A 23 -3.65 -4.63 -5.85
N THR A 24 -4.31 -5.14 -6.90
CA THR A 24 -5.53 -5.95 -6.76
C THR A 24 -5.26 -7.21 -5.94
N GLN A 25 -4.21 -7.97 -6.27
CA GLN A 25 -3.82 -9.17 -5.51
C GLN A 25 -3.44 -8.83 -4.06
N TRP A 26 -2.75 -7.71 -3.84
CA TRP A 26 -2.42 -7.24 -2.51
C TRP A 26 -3.69 -6.88 -1.71
N VAL A 27 -4.66 -6.19 -2.32
CA VAL A 27 -5.95 -5.90 -1.71
C VAL A 27 -6.68 -7.20 -1.39
N GLU A 28 -6.80 -8.13 -2.33
CA GLU A 28 -7.49 -9.42 -2.11
C GLU A 28 -6.84 -10.27 -1.01
N LYS A 29 -5.51 -10.13 -0.83
CA LYS A 29 -4.77 -10.83 0.23
C LYS A 29 -4.95 -10.20 1.61
N HIS A 30 -5.01 -8.88 1.70
CA HIS A 30 -4.97 -8.15 2.97
C HIS A 30 -6.34 -7.60 3.42
N TYR A 31 -7.24 -7.28 2.48
CA TYR A 31 -8.61 -6.89 2.78
C TYR A 31 -9.49 -8.10 2.97
N ARG A 32 -10.04 -8.23 4.18
CA ARG A 32 -11.04 -9.24 4.50
C ARG A 32 -12.40 -8.79 3.96
N ASP A 33 -13.20 -9.74 3.47
CA ASP A 33 -14.60 -9.51 3.04
C ASP A 33 -15.45 -8.81 4.11
N ARG A 34 -15.15 -9.05 5.39
CA ARG A 34 -15.80 -8.40 6.53
C ARG A 34 -14.79 -8.07 7.60
N LEU A 35 -14.77 -6.81 8.00
CA LEU A 35 -14.08 -6.32 9.19
C LEU A 35 -15.15 -5.87 10.20
N HIS A 36 -15.17 -6.45 11.38
CA HIS A 36 -16.03 -5.99 12.46
C HIS A 36 -15.24 -5.11 13.44
N ALA A 37 -15.92 -4.16 14.08
CA ALA A 37 -15.28 -3.26 15.06
C ALA A 37 -14.63 -4.02 16.24
N ARG A 38 -15.08 -5.25 16.53
CA ARG A 38 -14.46 -6.13 17.54
C ARG A 38 -13.07 -6.61 17.12
N ASP A 39 -12.83 -6.76 15.82
CA ASP A 39 -11.54 -7.21 15.28
C ASP A 39 -10.49 -6.08 15.37
N LEU A 40 -10.94 -4.81 15.39
CA LEU A 40 -10.08 -3.64 15.62
C LEU A 40 -9.46 -3.63 17.03
N ALA A 41 -10.05 -4.35 17.99
CA ALA A 41 -9.49 -4.51 19.32
C ALA A 41 -8.41 -5.60 19.38
N ASP A 42 -8.23 -6.39 18.32
CA ASP A 42 -7.16 -7.39 18.25
C ASP A 42 -5.82 -6.72 17.91
N PRO A 43 -4.81 -6.78 18.78
CA PRO A 43 -3.49 -6.25 18.47
C PRO A 43 -2.85 -6.94 17.26
N HIS A 44 -3.18 -8.20 16.93
CA HIS A 44 -2.66 -8.88 15.73
C HIS A 44 -3.16 -8.23 14.44
N LEU A 45 -4.42 -7.81 14.40
CA LEU A 45 -4.98 -7.12 13.23
C LEU A 45 -4.19 -5.84 12.96
N LEU A 46 -3.80 -5.10 14.00
CA LEU A 46 -3.01 -3.88 13.86
C LEU A 46 -1.64 -4.16 13.20
N TYR A 47 -0.98 -5.25 13.58
CA TYR A 47 0.27 -5.67 12.95
C TYR A 47 0.07 -6.07 11.49
N GLU A 48 -0.96 -6.87 11.20
CA GLU A 48 -1.31 -7.25 9.81
C GLU A 48 -1.56 -6.01 8.94
N VAL A 49 -2.36 -5.06 9.43
CA VAL A 49 -2.67 -3.81 8.72
C VAL A 49 -1.41 -2.97 8.50
N ARG A 50 -0.52 -2.87 9.50
CA ARG A 50 0.76 -2.15 9.34
C ARG A 50 1.66 -2.82 8.31
N GLN A 51 1.75 -4.15 8.32
CA GLN A 51 2.53 -4.89 7.31
C GLN A 51 1.94 -4.74 5.92
N ALA A 52 0.60 -4.79 5.80
CA ALA A 52 -0.07 -4.54 4.55
C ALA A 52 0.29 -3.14 4.04
N LEU A 53 0.11 -2.10 4.86
CA LEU A 53 0.41 -0.72 4.48
C LEU A 53 1.88 -0.52 4.13
N ASP A 54 2.81 -1.20 4.82
CA ASP A 54 4.23 -1.20 4.46
C ASP A 54 4.45 -1.78 3.06
N GLU A 55 3.90 -2.96 2.77
CA GLU A 55 3.98 -3.60 1.46
C GLU A 55 3.38 -2.71 0.36
N LEU A 56 2.27 -2.02 0.64
CA LEU A 56 1.66 -1.05 -0.28
C LEU A 56 2.61 0.12 -0.58
N THR A 57 3.26 0.70 0.43
CA THR A 57 4.22 1.78 0.22
C THR A 57 5.46 1.33 -0.54
N GLN A 58 5.89 0.07 -0.38
CA GLN A 58 6.97 -0.52 -1.16
C GLN A 58 6.56 -0.74 -2.63
N ILE A 59 5.35 -1.23 -2.88
CA ILE A 59 4.78 -1.40 -4.24
C ILE A 59 4.74 -0.06 -4.97
N LEU A 60 4.33 1.01 -4.28
CA LEU A 60 4.25 2.37 -4.80
C LEU A 60 5.58 3.14 -4.69
N ARG A 61 6.63 2.51 -4.14
CA ARG A 61 7.95 3.10 -3.81
C ARG A 61 7.84 4.49 -3.16
N LEU A 62 6.85 4.71 -2.31
CA LEU A 62 6.60 6.01 -1.67
C LEU A 62 7.59 6.29 -0.54
N GLY A 63 8.29 5.26 -0.05
CA GLY A 63 9.14 5.32 1.14
C GLY A 63 8.30 5.27 2.43
N SER A 64 8.96 5.56 3.55
CA SER A 64 8.33 5.56 4.89
C SER A 64 7.46 6.81 5.10
N ILE A 65 6.25 6.80 4.55
CA ILE A 65 5.28 7.89 4.68
C ILE A 65 4.47 7.80 5.98
N TYR A 66 4.35 6.61 6.57
CA TYR A 66 3.62 6.41 7.82
C TYR A 66 4.57 6.44 9.03
N ASP A 67 4.12 7.02 10.14
CA ASP A 67 4.92 7.12 11.38
C ASP A 67 5.38 5.77 11.93
N PHE A 68 4.64 4.68 11.69
CA PHE A 68 5.04 3.34 12.13
C PHE A 68 6.19 2.73 11.31
N GLN A 69 6.57 3.35 10.19
CA GLN A 69 7.66 2.91 9.30
C GLN A 69 8.98 3.66 9.56
N ARG A 70 9.00 4.55 10.56
CA ARG A 70 10.12 5.42 10.90
C ARG A 70 10.89 4.91 12.11
#